data_AF-A0A534SM86-F1
#
_entry.id   AF-A0A534SM86-F1
#
_cell.length_a   1.000
_cell.length_b   1.000
_cell.length_c   1.000
_cell.angle_alpha   90.00
_cell.angle_beta   90.00
_cell.angle_gamma   90.00
#
_symmetry.space_group_name_H-M   'P 1'
#
loop_
_entity.id
_entity.type
_entity.pdbx_description
1 polymer ?
#
loop_
_entity_poly.entity_id
_entity_poly.type
_entity_poly.pdbx_seq_one_letter_code
_entity_poly.pdbx_strand_id
1 'polypeptide(L)'
;MGLPLEPGVIELITAESSAAGERHADLVAAGAQLGDVAIVAWPGGPADPKTQHSGTRWVLAKGWVPYQRATFVTPAFPGYFSGHSTFSRSAAEVLTLITGSEFFPGGLGEFVVRQNGFLQFEAGPSGDVTLQWARYFDAGDQAGQSRLWGGIHVEADDFTGRRVGDQIGIAALNKALTYFDGTAAP
;
A
#
# COMPACT_ATOMS: atom_id res chain seq x y z
N MET A 1 13.32 -19.99 -6.51
CA MET A 1 12.71 -18.99 -7.42
C MET A 1 13.47 -17.68 -7.22
N GLY A 2 13.91 -17.03 -8.29
CA GLY A 2 14.56 -15.71 -8.24
C GLY A 2 13.59 -14.62 -8.69
N LEU A 3 13.93 -13.35 -8.43
CA LEU A 3 13.17 -12.21 -8.94
C LEU A 3 13.25 -12.20 -10.48
N PRO A 4 12.12 -12.18 -11.22
CA PRO A 4 12.14 -12.08 -12.67
C PRO A 4 12.81 -10.78 -13.12
N LEU A 5 13.68 -10.87 -14.13
CA LEU A 5 14.30 -9.69 -14.73
C LEU A 5 13.31 -9.01 -15.68
N GLU A 6 13.26 -7.68 -15.63
CA GLU A 6 12.40 -6.82 -16.43
C GLU A 6 13.22 -5.63 -16.93
N PRO A 7 13.49 -5.53 -18.24
CA PRO A 7 14.29 -4.44 -18.79
C PRO A 7 13.76 -3.06 -18.37
N GLY A 8 14.65 -2.19 -17.87
CA GLY A 8 14.30 -0.86 -17.38
C GLY A 8 13.72 -0.81 -15.97
N VAL A 9 13.48 -1.94 -15.30
CA VAL A 9 12.87 -1.99 -13.96
C VAL A 9 13.59 -2.94 -13.01
N ILE A 10 14.00 -4.14 -13.47
CA ILE A 10 14.70 -5.16 -12.69
C ILE A 10 15.82 -5.73 -13.56
N GLU A 11 17.06 -5.38 -13.25
CA GLU A 11 18.22 -5.69 -14.08
C GLU A 11 19.36 -6.32 -13.29
N LEU A 12 20.20 -7.09 -13.97
CA LEU A 12 21.52 -7.43 -13.45
C LEU A 12 22.46 -6.25 -13.68
N ILE A 13 23.31 -5.98 -12.69
CA ILE A 13 24.41 -5.04 -12.85
C ILE A 13 25.47 -5.69 -13.75
N THR A 14 25.61 -5.18 -14.98
CA THR A 14 26.65 -5.57 -15.94
C THR A 14 27.78 -4.54 -16.00
N ALA A 15 28.92 -4.93 -16.56
CA ALA A 15 30.08 -4.05 -16.73
C ALA A 15 29.72 -2.79 -17.55
N GLU A 16 28.86 -2.95 -18.56
CA GLU A 16 28.33 -1.85 -19.37
C GLU A 16 27.44 -0.96 -18.52
N SER A 17 26.46 -1.52 -17.80
CA SER A 17 25.51 -0.73 -17.00
C SER A 17 26.13 0.00 -15.81
N SER A 18 27.30 -0.46 -15.35
CA SER A 18 28.04 0.14 -14.22
C SER A 18 29.22 1.01 -14.66
N ALA A 19 29.42 1.23 -15.96
CA ALA A 19 30.46 2.14 -16.44
C ALA A 19 30.20 3.57 -15.94
N ALA A 20 31.24 4.42 -15.89
CA ALA A 20 31.10 5.78 -15.40
C ALA A 20 30.05 6.56 -16.21
N GLY A 21 29.04 7.12 -15.51
CA GLY A 21 27.92 7.83 -16.12
C GLY A 21 26.73 6.95 -16.53
N GLU A 22 26.85 5.63 -16.40
CA GLU A 22 25.76 4.69 -16.70
C GLU A 22 24.84 4.46 -15.50
N ARG A 23 23.65 3.92 -15.79
CA ARG A 23 22.52 3.84 -14.86
C ARG A 23 22.76 3.10 -13.54
N HIS A 24 23.74 2.19 -13.46
CA HIS A 24 24.10 1.46 -12.24
C HIS A 24 25.45 1.91 -11.64
N ALA A 25 26.08 2.96 -12.17
CA ALA A 25 27.38 3.43 -11.71
C ALA A 25 27.38 3.78 -10.21
N ASP A 26 26.34 4.50 -9.75
CA ASP A 26 26.20 4.91 -8.35
C ASP A 26 26.03 3.72 -7.40
N LEU A 27 25.39 2.64 -7.88
CA LEU A 27 25.23 1.43 -7.08
C LEU A 27 26.57 0.73 -6.83
N VAL A 28 27.41 0.63 -7.86
CA VAL A 28 28.76 0.04 -7.72
C VAL A 28 29.68 0.95 -6.91
N ALA A 29 29.57 2.27 -7.08
CA ALA A 29 30.28 3.24 -6.23
C ALA A 29 29.88 3.10 -4.74
N ALA A 30 28.63 2.70 -4.47
CA ALA A 30 28.12 2.39 -3.13
C ALA A 30 28.40 0.94 -2.67
N GLY A 31 29.13 0.13 -3.46
CA GLY A 31 29.59 -1.20 -3.08
C GLY A 31 28.84 -2.39 -3.70
N ALA A 32 27.87 -2.16 -4.59
CA ALA A 32 27.24 -3.24 -5.36
C ALA A 32 28.26 -3.94 -6.28
N GLN A 33 27.98 -5.20 -6.62
CA GLN A 33 28.87 -6.04 -7.43
C GLN A 33 28.24 -6.35 -8.79
N LEU A 34 29.07 -6.70 -9.79
CA LEU A 34 28.57 -7.26 -11.04
C LEU A 34 27.75 -8.54 -10.76
N GLY A 35 26.60 -8.65 -11.42
CA GLY A 35 25.64 -9.74 -11.19
C GLY A 35 24.72 -9.55 -9.99
N ASP A 36 24.88 -8.51 -9.17
CA ASP A 36 23.83 -8.11 -8.25
C ASP A 36 22.58 -7.65 -9.04
N VAL A 37 21.40 -7.79 -8.43
CA VAL A 37 20.14 -7.31 -8.99
C VAL A 37 19.89 -5.87 -8.56
N ALA A 38 19.71 -4.98 -9.53
CA ALA A 38 19.24 -3.61 -9.36
C ALA A 38 17.75 -3.52 -9.71
N ILE A 39 17.01 -2.71 -8.96
CA ILE A 39 15.59 -2.44 -9.22
C ILE A 39 15.30 -0.95 -9.22
N VAL A 40 14.33 -0.49 -10.02
CA VAL A 40 13.79 0.87 -9.93
C VAL A 40 12.75 0.90 -8.82
N ALA A 41 13.09 1.55 -7.70
CA ALA A 41 12.20 1.62 -6.55
C ALA A 41 12.47 2.87 -5.70
N TRP A 42 11.61 3.09 -4.70
CA TRP A 42 11.88 4.09 -3.66
C TRP A 42 13.09 3.65 -2.81
N PRO A 43 14.10 4.52 -2.62
CA PRO A 43 15.36 4.14 -1.98
C PRO A 43 15.36 4.24 -0.45
N GLY A 44 14.22 4.47 0.18
CA GLY A 44 14.14 4.90 1.56
C GLY A 44 13.88 6.41 1.70
N GLY A 45 13.57 6.83 2.91
CA GLY A 45 13.32 8.23 3.23
C GLY A 45 14.58 9.09 3.04
N PRO A 46 14.43 10.37 2.65
CA PRO A 46 15.55 11.28 2.51
C PRO A 46 16.09 11.68 3.89
N ALA A 47 17.24 12.37 3.90
CA ALA A 47 17.88 12.81 5.13
C ALA A 47 17.02 13.82 5.92
N ASP A 48 16.36 14.75 5.22
CA ASP A 48 15.37 15.66 5.80
C ASP A 48 13.98 15.44 5.17
N PRO A 49 13.12 14.59 5.77
CA PRO A 49 11.79 14.31 5.25
C PRO A 49 10.82 15.50 5.33
N LYS A 50 11.18 16.61 5.99
CA LYS A 50 10.33 17.81 6.02
C LYS A 50 10.45 18.65 4.75
N THR A 51 11.60 18.59 4.08
CA THR A 51 11.91 19.46 2.94
C THR A 51 12.29 18.69 1.69
N GLN A 52 12.55 17.38 1.81
CA GLN A 52 13.05 16.53 0.73
C GLN A 52 12.11 15.37 0.47
N HIS A 53 12.15 14.84 -0.75
CA HIS A 53 11.57 13.56 -1.13
C HIS A 53 12.60 12.74 -1.92
N SER A 54 12.47 11.42 -1.91
CA SER A 54 13.49 10.55 -2.53
C SER A 54 13.19 10.19 -3.98
N GLY A 55 11.92 10.16 -4.37
CA GLY A 55 11.48 9.67 -5.67
C GLY A 55 11.86 8.21 -5.93
N THR A 56 11.73 7.77 -7.17
CA THR A 56 12.17 6.44 -7.62
C THR A 56 13.53 6.54 -8.31
N ARG A 57 14.40 5.57 -8.05
CA ARG A 57 15.72 5.43 -8.70
C ARG A 57 16.19 3.99 -8.69
N TRP A 58 17.30 3.71 -9.35
CA TRP A 58 17.97 2.42 -9.22
C TRP A 58 18.44 2.21 -7.77
N VAL A 59 18.08 1.06 -7.20
CA VAL A 59 18.46 0.61 -5.87
C VAL A 59 18.91 -0.85 -5.93
N LEU A 60 19.77 -1.24 -5.00
CA LEU A 60 20.21 -2.61 -4.89
C LEU A 60 19.09 -3.47 -4.29
N ALA A 61 18.65 -4.52 -4.99
CA ALA A 61 17.46 -5.29 -4.62
C ALA A 61 17.54 -5.88 -3.20
N LYS A 62 18.72 -6.38 -2.80
CA LYS A 62 18.97 -6.93 -1.46
C LYS A 62 18.93 -5.88 -0.33
N GLY A 63 18.94 -4.58 -0.67
CA GLY A 63 18.82 -3.47 0.27
C GLY A 63 17.48 -2.73 0.19
N TRP A 64 16.52 -3.24 -0.58
CA TRP A 64 15.21 -2.62 -0.73
C TRP A 64 14.41 -2.64 0.59
N VAL A 65 13.63 -1.59 0.79
CA VAL A 65 12.73 -1.44 1.95
C VAL A 65 11.33 -1.00 1.51
N PRO A 66 10.26 -1.34 2.25
CA PRO A 66 8.91 -0.88 1.97
C PRO A 66 8.76 0.65 2.03
N TYR A 67 7.79 1.18 1.29
CA TYR A 67 7.47 2.62 1.26
C TYR A 67 6.74 3.05 2.55
N GLN A 68 7.47 3.15 3.65
CA GLN A 68 6.98 3.57 4.96
C GLN A 68 8.05 4.32 5.76
N ARG A 69 7.64 4.96 6.86
CA ARG A 69 8.59 5.51 7.84
C ARG A 69 9.50 4.38 8.33
N ALA A 70 10.80 4.63 8.46
CA ALA A 70 11.75 3.64 9.00
C ALA A 70 11.36 3.10 10.40
N THR A 71 10.63 3.89 11.19
CA THR A 71 10.12 3.51 12.52
C THR A 71 8.79 2.75 12.47
N PHE A 72 8.13 2.71 11.33
CA PHE A 72 6.88 2.01 11.12
C PHE A 72 7.18 0.77 10.29
N VAL A 73 7.67 -0.25 10.99
CA VAL A 73 8.14 -1.51 10.39
C VAL A 73 6.96 -2.34 9.89
N THR A 74 7.25 -3.28 8.98
CA THR A 74 6.30 -4.33 8.60
C THR A 74 5.72 -4.96 9.87
N PRO A 75 4.38 -4.95 10.05
CA PRO A 75 3.78 -5.42 11.29
C PRO A 75 4.17 -6.85 11.64
N ALA A 76 4.33 -7.14 12.94
CA ALA A 76 4.85 -8.41 13.46
C ALA A 76 3.78 -9.52 13.50
N PHE A 77 3.14 -9.80 12.36
CA PHE A 77 2.18 -10.89 12.18
C PHE A 77 2.24 -11.43 10.74
N PRO A 78 1.73 -12.64 10.47
CA PRO A 78 1.69 -13.21 9.12
C PRO A 78 0.96 -12.31 8.12
N GLY A 79 1.51 -12.17 6.91
CA GLY A 79 0.95 -11.29 5.87
C GLY A 79 -0.34 -11.80 5.23
N TYR A 80 -0.54 -13.12 5.15
CA TYR A 80 -1.72 -13.67 4.49
C TYR A 80 -2.87 -13.95 5.47
N PHE A 81 -4.09 -13.45 5.26
CA PHE A 81 -4.47 -12.40 4.30
C PHE A 81 -4.48 -11.01 4.98
N SER A 82 -4.57 -9.95 4.18
CA SER A 82 -4.42 -8.59 4.70
C SER A 82 -5.55 -8.19 5.64
N GLY A 83 -5.19 -7.76 6.85
CA GLY A 83 -6.13 -7.22 7.83
C GLY A 83 -6.81 -5.93 7.37
N HIS A 84 -6.08 -4.99 6.76
CA HIS A 84 -6.65 -3.73 6.28
C HIS A 84 -7.72 -4.00 5.21
N SER A 85 -7.41 -4.84 4.22
CA SER A 85 -8.36 -5.26 3.19
C SER A 85 -9.61 -5.90 3.79
N THR A 86 -9.44 -6.75 4.81
CA THR A 86 -10.56 -7.45 5.46
C THR A 86 -11.45 -6.53 6.29
N PHE A 87 -10.86 -5.72 7.17
CA PHE A 87 -11.61 -4.81 8.03
C PHE A 87 -12.32 -3.73 7.21
N SER A 88 -11.63 -3.12 6.25
CA SER A 88 -12.20 -2.08 5.42
C SER A 88 -13.32 -2.61 4.53
N ARG A 89 -13.18 -3.82 3.96
CA ARG A 89 -14.27 -4.43 3.20
C ARG A 89 -15.45 -4.83 4.09
N SER A 90 -15.19 -5.39 5.27
CA SER A 90 -16.25 -5.70 6.24
C SER A 90 -17.05 -4.45 6.63
N ALA A 91 -16.36 -3.34 6.89
CA ALA A 91 -16.99 -2.06 7.22
C ALA A 91 -17.83 -1.53 6.06
N ALA A 92 -17.37 -1.66 4.81
CA ALA A 92 -18.14 -1.26 3.64
C ALA A 92 -19.47 -2.02 3.51
N GLU A 93 -19.47 -3.34 3.75
CA GLU A 93 -20.71 -4.13 3.76
C GLU A 93 -21.65 -3.70 4.90
N VAL A 94 -21.13 -3.51 6.11
CA VAL A 94 -21.92 -3.06 7.26
C VAL A 94 -22.56 -1.70 6.98
N LEU A 95 -21.80 -0.73 6.47
CA LEU A 95 -22.31 0.61 6.14
C LEU A 95 -23.37 0.54 5.05
N THR A 96 -23.15 -0.28 4.02
CA THR A 96 -24.13 -0.48 2.94
C THR A 96 -25.46 -1.01 3.48
N LEU A 97 -25.40 -2.05 4.31
CA LEU A 97 -26.59 -2.71 4.85
C LEU A 97 -27.33 -1.83 5.87
N ILE A 98 -26.62 -1.08 6.72
CA ILE A 98 -27.25 -0.20 7.73
C ILE A 98 -27.89 1.03 7.07
N THR A 99 -27.25 1.61 6.05
CA THR A 99 -27.78 2.81 5.37
C THR A 99 -28.77 2.49 4.27
N GLY A 100 -28.82 1.22 3.82
CA GLY A 100 -29.60 0.81 2.65
C GLY A 100 -29.04 1.31 1.31
N SER A 101 -27.81 1.83 1.31
CA SER A 101 -27.16 2.41 0.13
C SER A 101 -25.66 2.07 0.14
N GLU A 102 -25.13 1.61 -0.99
CA GLU A 102 -23.69 1.38 -1.16
C GLU A 102 -22.88 2.69 -1.30
N PHE A 103 -23.56 3.81 -1.55
CA PHE A 103 -22.96 5.12 -1.79
C PHE A 103 -22.76 5.90 -0.49
N PHE A 104 -21.69 6.70 -0.45
CA PHE A 104 -21.52 7.70 0.61
C PHE A 104 -22.72 8.67 0.62
N PRO A 105 -23.12 9.18 1.80
CA PRO A 105 -24.17 10.20 1.88
C PRO A 105 -23.78 11.43 1.06
N GLY A 106 -24.68 11.91 0.21
CA GLY A 106 -24.38 12.98 -0.74
C GLY A 106 -23.71 12.51 -2.04
N GLY A 107 -23.43 11.21 -2.20
CA GLY A 107 -22.95 10.58 -3.43
C GLY A 107 -21.44 10.54 -3.62
N LEU A 108 -20.67 11.26 -2.80
CA LEU A 108 -19.21 11.32 -2.90
C LEU A 108 -18.57 11.56 -1.52
N GLY A 109 -17.73 10.64 -1.08
CA GLY A 109 -16.81 10.86 0.03
C GLY A 109 -15.53 11.51 -0.47
N GLU A 110 -15.01 12.50 0.25
CA GLU A 110 -13.80 13.22 -0.12
C GLU A 110 -12.82 13.31 1.05
N PHE A 111 -11.52 13.25 0.75
CA PHE A 111 -10.45 13.51 1.69
C PHE A 111 -9.36 14.38 1.05
N VAL A 112 -9.14 15.57 1.61
CA VAL A 112 -8.17 16.54 1.07
C VAL A 112 -6.81 16.33 1.73
N VAL A 113 -5.83 15.96 0.92
CA VAL A 113 -4.42 15.85 1.26
C VAL A 113 -3.73 17.15 0.86
N ARG A 114 -3.37 17.97 1.84
CA ARG A 114 -2.73 19.26 1.58
C ARG A 114 -1.29 19.10 1.13
N GLN A 115 -0.84 19.99 0.24
CA GLN A 115 0.55 20.09 -0.20
C GLN A 115 1.50 20.08 1.00
N ASN A 116 2.49 19.17 0.97
CA ASN A 116 3.48 18.97 2.05
C ASN A 116 2.89 18.75 3.47
N GLY A 117 1.59 18.43 3.57
CA GLY A 117 0.86 18.44 4.84
C GLY A 117 0.52 17.05 5.38
N PHE A 118 0.89 15.98 4.67
CA PHE A 118 0.38 14.63 4.99
C PHE A 118 1.44 13.55 5.10
N LEU A 119 2.39 13.49 4.16
CA LEU A 119 3.47 12.51 4.23
C LEU A 119 4.40 12.82 5.41
N GLN A 120 4.78 11.79 6.17
CA GLN A 120 5.59 11.92 7.38
C GLN A 120 7.04 11.43 7.20
N PHE A 121 7.35 10.85 6.05
CA PHE A 121 8.64 10.22 5.74
C PHE A 121 9.28 10.78 4.47
N GLU A 122 8.63 11.75 3.83
CA GLU A 122 9.16 12.61 2.78
C GLU A 122 8.21 13.79 2.57
N ALA A 123 8.70 14.86 1.95
CA ALA A 123 7.91 16.02 1.59
C ALA A 123 6.93 15.67 0.48
N GLY A 124 5.64 15.81 0.77
CA GLY A 124 4.60 15.68 -0.24
C GLY A 124 3.19 15.64 0.35
N PRO A 125 2.17 15.62 -0.53
CA PRO A 125 2.26 15.72 -2.00
C PRO A 125 2.76 17.09 -2.49
N SER A 126 3.19 17.18 -3.76
CA SER A 126 3.72 18.41 -4.37
C SER A 126 2.67 19.49 -4.67
N GLY A 127 1.40 19.16 -4.48
CA GLY A 127 0.24 20.05 -4.56
C GLY A 127 -0.92 19.44 -3.76
N ASP A 128 -2.01 20.18 -3.56
CA ASP A 128 -3.21 19.64 -2.93
C ASP A 128 -3.77 18.47 -3.78
N VAL A 129 -4.09 17.35 -3.15
CA VAL A 129 -4.68 16.16 -3.76
C VAL A 129 -5.99 15.86 -3.04
N THR A 130 -7.08 15.70 -3.79
CA THR A 130 -8.36 15.25 -3.22
C THR A 130 -8.58 13.79 -3.60
N LEU A 131 -8.63 12.91 -2.59
CA LEU A 131 -9.08 11.53 -2.77
C LEU A 131 -10.61 11.52 -2.74
N GLN A 132 -11.22 10.75 -3.63
CA GLN A 132 -12.68 10.73 -3.80
C GLN A 132 -13.18 9.30 -4.01
N TRP A 133 -14.33 8.98 -3.41
CA TRP A 133 -14.95 7.65 -3.47
C TRP A 133 -16.47 7.79 -3.57
N ALA A 134 -17.10 7.12 -4.55
CA ALA A 134 -18.55 7.17 -4.67
C ALA A 134 -19.21 6.24 -3.65
N ARG A 135 -18.63 5.06 -3.47
CA ARG A 135 -19.19 3.99 -2.64
C ARG A 135 -18.24 3.57 -1.53
N TYR A 136 -18.79 2.99 -0.46
CA TYR A 136 -17.98 2.51 0.65
C TYR A 136 -16.95 1.45 0.23
N PHE A 137 -17.30 0.62 -0.75
CA PHE A 137 -16.38 -0.37 -1.31
C PHE A 137 -15.19 0.26 -2.06
N ASP A 138 -15.32 1.44 -2.68
CA ASP A 138 -14.21 2.12 -3.37
C ASP A 138 -13.16 2.54 -2.34
N ALA A 139 -13.63 3.13 -1.22
CA ALA A 139 -12.79 3.50 -0.10
C ALA A 139 -12.16 2.27 0.57
N GLY A 140 -12.95 1.21 0.74
CA GLY A 140 -12.48 -0.04 1.32
C GLY A 140 -11.39 -0.72 0.48
N ASP A 141 -11.58 -0.75 -0.84
CA ASP A 141 -10.62 -1.32 -1.78
C ASP A 141 -9.34 -0.49 -1.84
N GLN A 142 -9.43 0.84 -1.86
CA GLN A 142 -8.25 1.70 -1.85
C GLN A 142 -7.45 1.55 -0.54
N ALA A 143 -8.13 1.33 0.59
CA ALA A 143 -7.46 1.02 1.85
C ALA A 143 -6.63 -0.27 1.78
N GLY A 144 -7.16 -1.32 1.12
CA GLY A 144 -6.42 -2.55 0.85
C GLY A 144 -5.25 -2.35 -0.11
N GLN A 145 -5.50 -1.72 -1.25
CA GLN A 145 -4.48 -1.40 -2.27
C GLN A 145 -3.32 -0.57 -1.71
N SER A 146 -3.60 0.32 -0.74
CA SER A 146 -2.57 1.11 -0.08
C SER A 146 -1.46 0.26 0.55
N ARG A 147 -1.75 -1.00 0.91
CA ARG A 147 -0.76 -1.90 1.50
C ARG A 147 0.16 -2.54 0.47
N LEU A 148 -0.31 -2.65 -0.78
CA LEU A 148 0.50 -3.03 -1.94
C LEU A 148 1.47 -1.90 -2.26
N TRP A 149 0.97 -0.67 -2.39
CA TRP A 149 1.80 0.51 -2.65
C TRP A 149 2.80 0.78 -1.51
N GLY A 150 2.39 0.52 -0.27
CA GLY A 150 3.24 0.60 0.91
C GLY A 150 4.26 -0.55 1.03
N GLY A 151 4.24 -1.55 0.13
CA GLY A 151 5.23 -2.63 0.05
C GLY A 151 5.17 -3.66 1.17
N ILE A 152 4.02 -3.86 1.82
CA ILE A 152 3.90 -4.81 2.96
C ILE A 152 2.88 -5.94 2.76
N HIS A 153 2.20 -5.96 1.62
CA HIS A 153 1.34 -7.07 1.19
C HIS A 153 1.55 -7.32 -0.30
N VAL A 154 1.28 -8.55 -0.72
CA VAL A 154 1.17 -8.93 -2.15
C VAL A 154 -0.30 -8.96 -2.57
N GLU A 155 -0.57 -8.96 -3.88
CA GLU A 155 -1.94 -8.93 -4.42
C GLU A 155 -2.83 -10.07 -3.88
N ALA A 156 -2.25 -11.25 -3.67
CA ALA A 156 -2.97 -12.40 -3.12
C ALA A 156 -3.49 -12.13 -1.69
N ASP A 157 -2.72 -11.42 -0.86
CA ASP A 157 -3.11 -11.06 0.51
C ASP A 157 -4.28 -10.07 0.49
N ASP A 158 -4.22 -9.08 -0.39
CA ASP A 158 -5.24 -8.05 -0.53
C ASP A 158 -6.55 -8.61 -1.10
N PHE A 159 -6.49 -9.29 -2.25
CA PHE A 159 -7.68 -9.82 -2.92
C PHE A 159 -8.41 -10.84 -2.06
N THR A 160 -7.67 -11.74 -1.39
CA THR A 160 -8.27 -12.68 -0.45
C THR A 160 -8.87 -11.95 0.74
N GLY A 161 -8.16 -10.98 1.32
CA GLY A 161 -8.66 -10.21 2.46
C GLY A 161 -9.97 -9.50 2.13
N ARG A 162 -10.09 -8.89 0.95
CA ARG A 162 -11.35 -8.28 0.49
C ARG A 162 -12.47 -9.32 0.38
N ARG A 163 -12.23 -10.46 -0.27
CA ARG A 163 -13.25 -11.54 -0.38
C ARG A 163 -13.73 -12.06 0.97
N VAL A 164 -12.83 -12.20 1.93
CA VAL A 164 -13.19 -12.66 3.28
C VAL A 164 -13.91 -11.55 4.06
N GLY A 165 -13.47 -10.30 3.92
CA GLY A 165 -14.11 -9.15 4.54
C GLY A 165 -15.57 -8.95 4.10
N ASP A 166 -15.87 -9.17 2.82
CA ASP A 166 -17.24 -9.17 2.28
C ASP A 166 -18.16 -10.12 3.06
N GLN A 167 -17.73 -11.37 3.22
CA GLN A 167 -18.47 -12.39 3.96
C GLN A 167 -18.58 -12.06 5.46
N ILE A 168 -17.48 -11.60 6.07
CA ILE A 168 -17.44 -11.26 7.50
C ILE A 168 -18.38 -10.08 7.80
N GLY A 169 -18.38 -9.02 7.00
CA GLY A 169 -19.21 -7.84 7.24
C GLY A 169 -20.70 -8.17 7.24
N ILE A 170 -21.14 -8.94 6.25
CA ILE A 170 -22.54 -9.42 6.14
C ILE A 170 -22.89 -10.32 7.34
N ALA A 171 -22.03 -11.30 7.65
CA ALA A 171 -22.28 -12.22 8.75
C ALA A 171 -22.33 -11.51 10.11
N ALA A 172 -21.42 -10.55 10.33
CA ALA A 172 -21.33 -9.78 11.57
C ALA A 172 -22.58 -8.93 11.78
N LEU A 173 -23.07 -8.22 10.75
CA LEU A 173 -24.29 -7.42 10.89
C LEU A 173 -25.52 -8.31 11.09
N ASN A 174 -25.66 -9.38 10.33
CA ASN A 174 -26.77 -10.32 10.51
C ASN A 174 -26.81 -10.88 11.92
N LYS A 175 -25.64 -11.23 12.49
CA LYS A 175 -25.56 -11.64 13.90
C LYS A 175 -25.92 -10.52 14.86
N ALA A 176 -25.44 -9.30 14.63
CA ALA A 176 -25.78 -8.14 15.45
C ALA A 176 -27.29 -7.86 15.47
N LEU A 177 -27.97 -7.96 14.32
CA LEU A 177 -29.42 -7.76 14.21
C LEU A 177 -30.21 -8.73 15.09
N THR A 178 -29.77 -9.99 15.24
CA THR A 178 -30.43 -10.95 16.16
C THR A 178 -30.40 -10.50 17.62
N TYR A 179 -29.39 -9.73 18.02
CA TYR A 179 -29.36 -9.15 19.37
C TYR A 179 -30.27 -7.94 19.48
N PHE A 180 -30.38 -7.12 18.43
CA PHE A 180 -31.22 -5.92 18.44
C PHE A 180 -32.71 -6.23 18.35
N ASP A 181 -33.12 -7.29 17.65
CA ASP A 181 -34.51 -7.71 17.56
C ASP A 181 -34.94 -8.70 18.65
N GLY A 182 -34.02 -9.11 19.52
CA GLY A 182 -34.28 -10.04 20.63
C GLY A 182 -34.42 -11.50 20.22
N THR A 183 -34.04 -11.88 19.00
CA THR A 183 -34.11 -13.27 18.51
C THR A 183 -32.84 -14.09 18.74
N ALA A 184 -31.77 -13.49 19.27
CA ALA A 184 -30.51 -14.15 19.52
C ALA A 184 -30.67 -15.37 20.45
N ALA A 185 -30.24 -16.54 19.98
CA ALA A 185 -30.12 -17.74 20.81
C ALA A 185 -28.93 -17.62 21.80
N PRO A 186 -29.05 -18.21 23.01
CA PRO A 186 -27.96 -18.28 24.00
C PRO A 186 -26.68 -18.95 23.48
#